data_AF-A0A2J4YYG6-F1
#
_entry.id   AF-A0A2J4YYG6-F1
#
_cell.length_a   1.000
_cell.length_b   1.000
_cell.length_c   1.000
_cell.angle_alpha   90.00
_cell.angle_beta   90.00
_cell.angle_gamma   90.00
#
_symmetry.space_group_name_H-M   'P 1'
#
loop_
_entity.id
_entity.type
_entity.pdbx_description
1 polymer ?
#
loop_
_entity_poly.entity_id
_entity_poly.type
_entity_poly.pdbx_seq_one_letter_code
_entity_poly.pdbx_strand_id
1 'polypeptide(L)'
;LGIALLIGAAMVWWINFSIGKLVRYADSVTADRPVPLPNLGGSELRKLAQALESMRLKLEGKNAIENYIYALTHELKSPLAAIRGAAEILREAPPPEVAARFTRNILAQNARMQLLVENLLQQARLENRLEIARRPVPVAELFHRLAEEREIALAAKKVTLRWQDTPLMVEGDRELLAQALGNLVDNAIDFTPSAGEILLGAEERDGGVLLTVCDTGCGIPDYALGRIFERFYSLPRENGQKSSGLGLAFVREVARLHQGDIQLVNRPEGGACALLTLHAHFT
;
A
#
# COMPACT_ATOMS: atom_id res chain seq x y z
N LEU A 1 -40.32 -2.46 -5.15
CA LEU A 1 -39.29 -2.64 -6.19
C LEU A 1 -38.81 -1.34 -6.85
N GLY A 2 -39.70 -0.47 -7.35
CA GLY A 2 -39.28 0.74 -8.10
C GLY A 2 -38.36 1.72 -7.36
N ILE A 3 -38.58 1.91 -6.05
CA ILE A 3 -37.74 2.82 -5.23
C ILE A 3 -36.31 2.28 -5.09
N ALA A 4 -36.13 0.98 -4.89
CA ALA A 4 -34.81 0.36 -4.78
C ALA A 4 -34.02 0.43 -6.11
N LEU A 5 -34.72 0.27 -7.25
CA LEU A 5 -34.17 0.46 -8.59
C LEU A 5 -33.72 1.92 -8.82
N LEU A 6 -34.53 2.88 -8.39
CA LEU A 6 -34.21 4.31 -8.47
C LEU A 6 -33.01 4.67 -7.59
N ILE A 7 -32.94 4.15 -6.36
CA ILE A 7 -31.80 4.37 -5.46
C ILE A 7 -30.53 3.76 -6.06
N GLY A 8 -30.59 2.53 -6.56
CA GLY A 8 -29.44 1.87 -7.20
C GLY A 8 -28.96 2.63 -8.44
N ALA A 9 -29.88 3.05 -9.31
CA ALA A 9 -29.55 3.85 -10.49
C ALA A 9 -28.98 5.22 -10.12
N ALA A 10 -29.55 5.89 -9.12
CA ALA A 10 -29.05 7.16 -8.61
C ALA A 10 -27.64 7.02 -8.01
N MET A 11 -27.38 5.93 -7.28
CA MET A 11 -26.07 5.63 -6.71
C MET A 11 -25.02 5.33 -7.79
N VAL A 12 -25.35 4.53 -8.80
CA VAL A 12 -24.46 4.26 -9.95
C VAL A 12 -24.17 5.53 -10.73
N TRP A 13 -25.20 6.32 -11.02
CA TRP A 13 -25.05 7.60 -11.70
C TRP A 13 -24.18 8.56 -10.87
N TRP A 14 -24.40 8.64 -9.57
CA TRP A 14 -23.62 9.46 -8.65
C TRP A 14 -22.15 9.05 -8.57
N ILE A 15 -21.86 7.74 -8.51
CA ILE A 15 -20.50 7.20 -8.49
C ILE A 15 -19.80 7.52 -9.82
N ASN A 16 -20.41 7.20 -10.96
CA ASN A 16 -19.83 7.46 -12.28
C ASN A 16 -19.59 8.96 -12.51
N PHE A 17 -20.54 9.79 -12.09
CA PHE A 17 -20.41 11.24 -12.17
C PHE A 17 -19.28 11.75 -11.27
N SER A 18 -19.14 11.19 -10.07
CA SER A 18 -18.09 11.55 -9.10
C SER A 18 -16.69 11.14 -9.58
N ILE A 19 -16.52 9.93 -10.12
CA ILE A 19 -15.26 9.48 -10.72
C ILE A 19 -14.95 10.32 -11.95
N GLY A 20 -15.93 10.56 -12.83
CA GLY A 20 -15.74 11.38 -14.02
C GLY A 20 -15.37 12.83 -13.71
N LYS A 21 -15.75 13.35 -12.53
CA LYS A 21 -15.28 14.64 -12.03
C LYS A 21 -13.82 14.59 -11.56
N LEU A 22 -13.41 13.52 -10.88
CA LEU A 22 -12.01 13.30 -10.48
C LEU A 22 -11.09 13.12 -11.70
N VAL A 23 -11.54 12.39 -12.72
CA VAL A 23 -10.80 12.22 -13.98
C VAL A 23 -10.65 13.55 -14.71
N ARG A 24 -11.75 14.32 -14.87
CA ARG A 24 -11.67 15.66 -15.49
C ARG A 24 -10.81 16.63 -14.70
N TYR A 25 -10.84 16.53 -13.37
CA TYR A 25 -9.95 17.29 -12.52
C TYR A 25 -8.49 16.93 -12.81
N ALA A 26 -8.19 15.62 -12.87
CA ALA A 26 -6.87 15.14 -13.28
C ALA A 26 -6.46 15.72 -14.64
N ASP A 27 -7.27 15.55 -15.67
CA ASP A 27 -7.00 16.05 -17.03
C ASP A 27 -6.78 17.57 -17.07
N SER A 28 -7.42 18.32 -16.18
CA SER A 28 -7.23 19.77 -16.07
C SER A 28 -5.91 20.16 -15.41
N VAL A 29 -5.47 19.36 -14.44
CA VAL A 29 -4.21 19.53 -13.72
C VAL A 29 -3.03 19.23 -14.66
N THR A 30 -3.17 18.23 -15.53
CA THR A 30 -2.17 17.84 -16.53
C THR A 30 -2.08 18.87 -17.66
N ALA A 31 -3.20 19.49 -18.03
CA ALA A 31 -3.27 20.56 -19.02
C ALA A 31 -2.81 21.95 -18.51
N ASP A 32 -2.25 22.06 -17.29
CA ASP A 32 -1.81 23.32 -16.66
C ASP A 32 -2.93 24.37 -16.54
N ARG A 33 -4.18 23.89 -16.44
CA ARG A 33 -5.39 24.69 -16.26
C ARG A 33 -6.24 24.05 -15.17
N PRO A 34 -5.75 23.97 -13.92
CA PRO A 34 -6.43 23.25 -12.85
C PRO A 34 -7.83 23.84 -12.65
N VAL A 35 -8.85 23.04 -12.89
CA VAL A 35 -10.21 23.40 -12.50
C VAL A 35 -10.35 23.30 -10.98
N PRO A 36 -11.30 24.02 -10.35
CA PRO A 36 -11.52 23.91 -8.91
C PRO A 36 -11.81 22.46 -8.49
N LEU A 37 -11.34 22.09 -7.30
CA LEU A 37 -11.58 20.76 -6.73
C LEU A 37 -13.08 20.40 -6.83
N PRO A 38 -13.45 19.28 -7.46
CA PRO A 38 -14.85 18.93 -7.58
C PRO A 38 -15.46 18.72 -6.19
N ASN A 39 -16.60 19.35 -5.92
CA ASN A 39 -17.37 19.04 -4.72
C ASN A 39 -17.98 17.63 -4.88
N LEU A 40 -17.38 16.67 -4.19
CA LEU A 40 -17.79 15.27 -4.16
C LEU A 40 -18.60 15.02 -2.88
N GLY A 41 -19.77 14.40 -3.03
CA GLY A 41 -20.73 14.24 -1.93
C GLY A 41 -20.27 13.26 -0.85
N GLY A 42 -19.39 12.30 -1.17
CA GLY A 42 -18.89 11.29 -0.23
C GLY A 42 -17.63 11.73 0.51
N SER A 43 -17.52 11.41 1.80
CA SER A 43 -16.35 11.75 2.63
C SER A 43 -15.04 11.21 2.04
N GLU A 44 -15.05 9.97 1.56
CA GLU A 44 -13.85 9.31 1.01
C GLU A 44 -13.43 9.90 -0.33
N LEU A 45 -14.38 10.17 -1.22
CA LEU A 45 -14.12 10.83 -2.50
C LEU A 45 -13.59 12.27 -2.29
N ARG A 46 -14.07 12.96 -1.24
CA ARG A 46 -13.58 14.29 -0.88
C ARG A 46 -12.17 14.24 -0.29
N LYS A 47 -11.89 13.28 0.60
CA LYS A 47 -10.52 13.01 1.10
C LYS A 47 -9.57 12.70 -0.05
N LEU A 48 -10.01 11.91 -1.03
CA LEU A 48 -9.25 11.58 -2.23
C LEU A 48 -8.98 12.82 -3.09
N ALA A 49 -9.99 13.67 -3.32
CA ALA A 49 -9.79 14.91 -4.07
C ALA A 49 -8.79 15.84 -3.34
N GLN A 50 -8.94 16.01 -2.03
CA GLN A 50 -7.99 16.78 -1.22
C GLN A 50 -6.59 16.18 -1.23
N ALA A 51 -6.47 14.85 -1.26
CA ALA A 51 -5.20 14.15 -1.43
C ALA A 51 -4.54 14.56 -2.74
N LEU A 52 -5.27 14.40 -3.85
CA LEU A 52 -4.81 14.73 -5.20
C LEU A 52 -4.36 16.20 -5.30
N GLU A 53 -5.08 17.13 -4.70
CA GLU A 53 -4.68 18.54 -4.72
C GLU A 53 -3.47 18.84 -3.86
N SER A 54 -3.38 18.22 -2.67
CA SER A 54 -2.18 18.34 -1.82
C SER A 54 -0.94 17.78 -2.52
N MET A 55 -1.07 16.70 -3.32
CA MET A 55 0.04 16.20 -4.15
C MET A 55 0.36 17.12 -5.32
N ARG A 56 -0.65 17.65 -6.04
CA ARG A 56 -0.43 18.57 -7.16
C ARG A 56 0.43 19.76 -6.75
N LEU A 57 0.08 20.37 -5.62
CA LEU A 57 0.81 21.53 -5.08
C LEU A 57 2.25 21.20 -4.67
N LYS A 58 2.62 19.92 -4.57
CA LYS A 58 3.87 19.46 -3.95
C LYS A 58 4.78 18.63 -4.86
N LEU A 59 4.29 18.13 -6.00
CA LEU A 59 5.11 17.42 -6.98
C LEU A 59 5.58 18.39 -8.08
N GLU A 60 6.90 18.64 -8.14
CA GLU A 60 7.52 19.37 -9.24
C GLU A 60 7.66 18.47 -10.47
N GLY A 61 6.62 18.39 -11.30
CA GLY A 61 6.69 17.71 -12.59
C GLY A 61 5.34 17.18 -13.09
N LYS A 62 4.92 17.68 -14.27
CA LYS A 62 3.63 17.34 -14.92
C LYS A 62 3.45 15.82 -15.10
N ASN A 63 4.49 15.12 -15.54
CA ASN A 63 4.42 13.69 -15.88
C ASN A 63 4.35 12.75 -14.65
N ALA A 64 4.93 13.16 -13.52
CA ALA A 64 4.89 12.34 -12.30
C ALA A 64 3.47 12.32 -11.71
N ILE A 65 2.80 13.49 -11.66
CA ILE A 65 1.42 13.60 -11.23
C ILE A 65 0.48 12.81 -12.18
N GLU A 66 0.68 12.92 -13.50
CA GLU A 66 -0.09 12.19 -14.51
C GLU A 66 -0.14 10.68 -14.25
N ASN A 67 1.04 10.07 -14.10
CA ASN A 67 1.16 8.63 -13.89
C ASN A 67 0.49 8.19 -12.58
N TYR A 68 0.57 9.01 -11.52
CA TYR A 68 -0.11 8.72 -10.25
C TYR A 68 -1.62 8.76 -10.39
N ILE A 69 -2.17 9.81 -11.00
CA ILE A 69 -3.62 9.95 -11.09
C ILE A 69 -4.21 8.90 -12.03
N TYR A 70 -3.52 8.59 -13.12
CA TYR A 70 -3.93 7.56 -14.05
C TYR A 70 -3.96 6.19 -13.37
N ALA A 71 -2.89 5.83 -12.66
CA ALA A 71 -2.79 4.56 -11.94
C ALA A 71 -3.83 4.46 -10.81
N LEU A 72 -4.03 5.52 -10.03
CA LEU A 72 -5.08 5.61 -9.01
C LEU A 72 -6.47 5.41 -9.63
N THR A 73 -6.77 6.08 -10.73
CA THR A 73 -8.05 5.96 -11.43
C THR A 73 -8.28 4.52 -11.88
N HIS A 74 -7.23 3.86 -12.37
CA HIS A 74 -7.29 2.46 -12.78
C HIS A 74 -7.56 1.53 -11.59
N GLU A 75 -6.83 1.71 -10.48
CA GLU A 75 -7.00 0.91 -9.26
C GLU A 75 -8.38 1.12 -8.60
N LEU A 76 -9.00 2.29 -8.74
CA LEU A 76 -10.34 2.57 -8.24
C LEU A 76 -11.46 1.99 -9.13
N LYS A 77 -11.25 1.84 -10.44
CA LYS A 77 -12.28 1.31 -11.36
C LYS A 77 -12.70 -0.12 -11.00
N SER A 78 -11.75 -0.97 -10.62
CA SER A 78 -12.01 -2.37 -10.29
C SER A 78 -12.93 -2.57 -9.07
N PRO A 79 -12.63 -2.02 -7.87
CA PRO A 79 -13.52 -2.15 -6.71
C PRO A 79 -14.89 -1.50 -6.96
N LEU A 80 -14.96 -0.41 -7.72
CA LEU A 80 -16.22 0.23 -8.08
C LEU A 80 -17.08 -0.62 -9.02
N ALA A 81 -16.46 -1.29 -10.00
CA ALA A 81 -17.15 -2.25 -10.86
C ALA A 81 -17.69 -3.45 -10.06
N ALA A 82 -16.93 -3.94 -9.09
CA ALA A 82 -17.34 -5.02 -8.19
C ALA A 82 -18.49 -4.61 -7.25
N ILE A 83 -18.42 -3.40 -6.66
CA ILE A 83 -19.52 -2.83 -5.86
C ILE A 83 -20.78 -2.70 -6.70
N ARG A 84 -20.65 -2.21 -7.95
CA ARG A 84 -21.78 -2.08 -8.88
C ARG A 84 -22.41 -3.44 -9.17
N GLY A 85 -21.62 -4.44 -9.57
CA GLY A 85 -22.14 -5.78 -9.86
C GLY A 85 -22.82 -6.42 -8.65
N ALA A 86 -22.25 -6.25 -7.45
CA ALA A 86 -22.89 -6.70 -6.22
C ALA A 86 -24.22 -5.99 -5.94
N ALA A 87 -24.28 -4.67 -6.16
CA ALA A 87 -25.51 -3.89 -6.00
C ALA A 87 -26.59 -4.26 -7.03
N GLU A 88 -26.20 -4.56 -8.28
CA GLU A 88 -27.12 -5.03 -9.32
C GLU A 88 -27.76 -6.36 -8.95
N ILE A 89 -26.99 -7.28 -8.37
CA ILE A 89 -27.52 -8.57 -7.88
C ILE A 89 -28.43 -8.37 -6.67
N LEU A 90 -28.05 -7.52 -5.71
CA LEU A 90 -28.89 -7.21 -4.54
C LEU A 90 -30.25 -6.62 -4.94
N ARG A 91 -30.30 -5.89 -6.05
CA ARG A 91 -31.52 -5.29 -6.60
C ARG A 91 -32.54 -6.33 -7.05
N GLU A 92 -32.11 -7.55 -7.38
CA GLU A 92 -32.98 -8.66 -7.77
C GLU A 92 -33.60 -9.38 -6.56
N ALA A 93 -33.38 -8.86 -5.34
CA ALA A 93 -33.86 -9.42 -4.08
C ALA A 93 -33.51 -10.92 -3.93
N PRO A 94 -32.22 -11.27 -4.01
CA PRO A 94 -31.80 -12.66 -3.96
C PRO A 94 -32.04 -13.24 -2.56
N PRO A 95 -31.96 -14.57 -2.38
CA PRO A 95 -32.10 -15.20 -1.07
C PRO A 95 -31.19 -14.57 -0.01
N PRO A 96 -31.59 -14.56 1.28
CA PRO A 96 -30.87 -13.85 2.34
C PRO A 96 -29.37 -14.16 2.42
N GLU A 97 -28.98 -15.43 2.21
CA GLU A 97 -27.58 -15.86 2.21
C GLU A 97 -26.77 -15.23 1.07
N VAL A 98 -27.37 -15.15 -0.12
CA VAL A 98 -26.77 -14.53 -1.30
C VAL A 98 -26.66 -13.02 -1.09
N ALA A 99 -27.71 -12.39 -0.57
CA ALA A 99 -27.69 -10.98 -0.23
C ALA A 99 -26.59 -10.65 0.79
N ALA A 100 -26.46 -11.44 1.86
CA ALA A 100 -25.41 -11.26 2.86
C ALA A 100 -24.00 -11.36 2.25
N ARG A 101 -23.79 -12.29 1.31
CA ARG A 101 -22.50 -12.45 0.60
C ARG A 101 -22.16 -11.21 -0.24
N PHE A 102 -23.11 -10.68 -1.00
CA PHE A 102 -22.85 -9.50 -1.84
C PHE A 102 -22.70 -8.22 -1.01
N THR A 103 -23.43 -8.08 0.10
CA THR A 103 -23.20 -6.99 1.07
C THR A 103 -21.80 -7.05 1.66
N ARG A 104 -21.32 -8.24 2.07
CA ARG A 104 -19.92 -8.41 2.52
C ARG A 104 -18.92 -8.03 1.45
N ASN A 105 -19.17 -8.38 0.19
CA ASN A 105 -18.30 -7.99 -0.92
C ASN A 105 -18.24 -6.46 -1.07
N ILE A 106 -19.37 -5.76 -1.02
CA ILE A 106 -19.42 -4.29 -1.08
C ILE A 106 -18.58 -3.68 0.05
N LEU A 107 -18.75 -4.14 1.29
CA LEU A 107 -17.99 -3.65 2.43
C LEU A 107 -16.48 -3.91 2.27
N ALA A 108 -16.09 -5.08 1.79
CA ALA A 108 -14.69 -5.42 1.53
C ALA A 108 -14.07 -4.53 0.45
N GLN A 109 -14.77 -4.27 -0.65
CA GLN A 109 -14.28 -3.36 -1.69
C GLN A 109 -14.18 -1.91 -1.20
N ASN A 110 -15.13 -1.46 -0.37
CA ASN A 110 -15.07 -0.13 0.23
C ASN A 110 -13.85 0.02 1.15
N ALA A 111 -13.60 -0.97 2.02
CA ALA A 111 -12.41 -0.98 2.87
C ALA A 111 -11.11 -0.97 2.05
N ARG A 112 -11.06 -1.75 0.96
CA ARG A 112 -9.92 -1.75 0.03
C ARG A 112 -9.68 -0.37 -0.59
N MET A 113 -10.74 0.32 -1.00
CA MET A 113 -10.64 1.67 -1.54
C MET A 113 -10.13 2.67 -0.49
N GLN A 114 -10.62 2.59 0.75
CA GLN A 114 -10.16 3.45 1.85
C GLN A 114 -8.65 3.28 2.09
N LEU A 115 -8.18 2.03 2.20
CA LEU A 115 -6.77 1.72 2.39
C LEU A 115 -5.89 2.21 1.22
N LEU A 116 -6.38 2.12 -0.02
CA LEU A 116 -5.68 2.66 -1.18
C LEU A 116 -5.49 4.18 -1.08
N VAL A 117 -6.56 4.91 -0.70
CA VAL A 117 -6.52 6.37 -0.54
C VAL A 117 -5.59 6.78 0.62
N GLU A 118 -5.64 6.06 1.74
CA GLU A 118 -4.80 6.32 2.90
C GLU A 118 -3.31 6.09 2.60
N ASN A 119 -2.96 4.96 1.98
CA ASN A 119 -1.59 4.66 1.59
C ASN A 119 -1.03 5.72 0.64
N LEU A 120 -1.86 6.18 -0.30
CA LEU A 120 -1.47 7.19 -1.27
C LEU A 120 -1.26 8.56 -0.62
N LEU A 121 -2.17 8.96 0.28
CA LEU A 121 -2.02 10.18 1.10
C LEU A 121 -0.75 10.15 1.92
N GLN A 122 -0.45 8.99 2.50
CA GLN A 122 0.71 8.82 3.33
C GLN A 122 2.00 8.93 2.51
N GLN A 123 2.06 8.25 1.37
CA GLN A 123 3.22 8.31 0.48
C GLN A 123 3.51 9.74 0.02
N ALA A 124 2.46 10.48 -0.34
CA ALA A 124 2.56 11.90 -0.70
C ALA A 124 3.10 12.79 0.43
N ARG A 125 2.70 12.52 1.68
CA ARG A 125 3.19 13.24 2.86
C ARG A 125 4.66 12.94 3.13
N LEU A 126 5.08 11.69 2.94
CA LEU A 126 6.45 11.25 3.17
C LEU A 126 7.43 11.81 2.13
N GLU A 127 7.07 11.82 0.85
CA GLU A 127 7.92 12.32 -0.24
C GLU A 127 8.37 13.77 -0.05
N ASN A 128 7.57 14.57 0.67
CA ASN A 128 7.86 15.97 0.95
C ASN A 128 8.47 16.21 2.33
N ARG A 129 8.66 15.14 3.11
CA ARG A 129 9.28 15.25 4.41
C ARG A 129 10.78 15.44 4.17
N LEU A 130 11.33 16.53 4.70
CA LEU A 130 12.77 16.75 4.66
C LEU A 130 13.45 16.06 5.84
N GLU A 131 12.78 16.04 6.99
CA GLU A 131 13.33 15.53 8.24
C GLU A 131 12.32 14.71 9.03
N ILE A 132 12.86 13.76 9.80
CA ILE A 132 12.12 12.89 10.70
C ILE A 132 12.56 13.16 12.14
N ALA A 133 11.67 12.90 13.10
CA ALA A 133 12.03 12.95 14.50
C ALA A 133 12.90 11.72 14.81
N ARG A 134 14.22 11.89 14.85
CA ARG A 134 15.16 10.81 15.17
C ARG A 134 15.22 10.61 16.67
N ARG A 135 14.95 9.39 17.09
CA ARG A 135 15.13 8.92 18.46
C ARG A 135 15.77 7.53 18.41
N PRO A 136 16.46 7.11 19.48
CA PRO A 136 16.87 5.71 19.62
C PRO A 136 15.64 4.80 19.60
N VAL A 137 15.61 3.85 18.67
CA VAL A 137 14.56 2.83 18.56
C VAL A 137 15.19 1.44 18.72
N PRO A 138 14.78 0.66 19.74
CA PRO A 138 15.22 -0.73 19.88
C PRO A 138 14.70 -1.60 18.74
N VAL A 139 15.60 -2.29 18.03
CA VAL A 139 15.21 -3.16 16.92
C VAL A 139 14.37 -4.34 17.41
N ALA A 140 14.69 -4.90 18.58
CA ALA A 140 13.91 -5.96 19.20
C ALA A 140 12.43 -5.56 19.40
N GLU A 141 12.16 -4.31 19.83
CA GLU A 141 10.78 -3.82 19.98
C GLU A 141 10.02 -3.74 18.65
N LEU A 142 10.72 -3.39 17.56
CA LEU A 142 10.13 -3.39 16.22
C LEU A 142 9.75 -4.83 15.82
N PHE A 143 10.65 -5.80 15.99
CA PHE A 143 10.40 -7.19 15.63
C PHE A 143 9.26 -7.82 16.44
N HIS A 144 9.20 -7.56 17.74
CA HIS A 144 8.09 -8.02 18.58
C HIS A 144 6.75 -7.45 18.12
N ARG A 145 6.68 -6.14 17.88
CA ARG A 145 5.45 -5.49 17.38
C ARG A 145 4.99 -6.09 16.04
N LEU A 146 5.93 -6.36 15.12
CA LEU A 146 5.60 -6.98 13.82
C LEU A 146 5.02 -8.38 13.99
N ALA A 147 5.59 -9.19 14.89
CA ALA A 147 5.10 -10.53 15.16
C ALA A 147 3.68 -10.51 15.75
N GLU A 148 3.43 -9.64 16.73
CA GLU A 148 2.11 -9.47 17.36
C GLU A 148 1.06 -9.00 16.35
N GLU A 149 1.35 -7.94 15.59
CA GLU A 149 0.39 -7.35 14.65
C GLU A 149 0.05 -8.30 13.47
N ARG A 150 0.92 -9.26 13.14
CA ARG A 150 0.73 -10.21 12.02
C ARG A 150 0.39 -11.65 12.45
N GLU A 151 0.19 -11.90 13.75
CA GLU A 151 -0.06 -13.26 14.28
C GLU A 151 -1.17 -13.99 13.51
N ILE A 152 -2.31 -13.32 13.30
CA ILE A 152 -3.47 -13.89 12.60
C ILE A 152 -3.14 -14.23 11.14
N ALA A 153 -2.43 -13.35 10.43
CA ALA A 153 -2.09 -13.53 9.03
C ALA A 153 -1.08 -14.68 8.83
N LEU A 154 -0.06 -14.73 9.69
CA LEU A 154 0.94 -15.80 9.74
C LEU A 154 0.29 -17.15 10.04
N ALA A 155 -0.58 -17.22 11.05
CA ALA A 155 -1.30 -18.43 11.41
C ALA A 155 -2.23 -18.91 10.30
N ALA A 156 -2.95 -17.99 9.63
CA ALA A 156 -3.85 -18.32 8.53
C ALA A 156 -3.11 -18.98 7.35
N LYS A 157 -1.88 -18.54 7.05
CA LYS A 157 -1.05 -19.12 5.97
C LYS A 157 -0.13 -20.25 6.46
N LYS A 158 -0.05 -20.49 7.77
CA LYS A 158 0.94 -21.38 8.41
C LYS A 158 2.39 -20.99 8.09
N VAL A 159 2.67 -19.69 8.01
CA VAL A 159 4.03 -19.19 7.79
C VAL A 159 4.68 -18.95 9.14
N THR A 160 5.92 -19.41 9.32
CA THR A 160 6.67 -19.18 10.56
C THR A 160 7.44 -17.88 10.46
N LEU A 161 7.26 -16.96 11.41
CA LEU A 161 8.10 -15.78 11.55
C LEU A 161 9.17 -16.06 12.62
N ARG A 162 10.44 -15.91 12.27
CA ARG A 162 11.59 -16.02 13.16
C ARG A 162 12.37 -14.72 13.17
N TRP A 163 13.06 -14.45 14.27
CA TRP A 163 14.06 -13.40 14.34
C TRP A 163 15.15 -13.78 15.33
N GLN A 164 16.31 -13.18 15.15
CA GLN A 164 17.38 -13.25 16.14
C GLN A 164 17.21 -12.09 17.11
N ASP A 165 17.31 -12.39 18.42
CA ASP A 165 17.31 -11.34 19.43
C ASP A 165 18.55 -10.46 19.26
N THR A 166 18.39 -9.15 19.46
CA THR A 166 19.42 -8.18 19.13
C THR A 166 19.38 -6.97 20.05
N PRO A 167 20.53 -6.54 20.61
CA PRO A 167 20.62 -5.32 21.40
C PRO A 167 20.72 -4.06 20.53
N LEU A 168 20.67 -4.19 19.20
CA LEU A 168 20.88 -3.08 18.28
C LEU A 168 19.77 -2.03 18.39
N MET A 169 20.20 -0.78 18.26
CA MET A 169 19.37 0.41 18.25
C MET A 169 19.55 1.12 16.92
N VAL A 170 18.48 1.72 16.41
CA VAL A 170 18.51 2.57 15.22
C VAL A 170 18.03 3.98 15.56
N GLU A 171 18.68 4.99 15.00
CA GLU A 171 18.24 6.39 15.15
C GLU A 171 17.20 6.72 14.08
N GLY A 172 15.94 6.88 14.48
CA GLY A 172 14.88 7.06 13.51
C GLY A 172 13.51 7.41 14.08
N ASP A 173 12.54 7.48 13.18
CA ASP A 173 11.13 7.65 13.50
C ASP A 173 10.50 6.26 13.66
N ARG A 174 10.20 5.89 14.90
CA ARG A 174 9.69 4.56 15.28
C ARG A 174 8.50 4.12 14.44
N GLU A 175 7.53 5.01 14.19
CA GLU A 175 6.31 4.64 13.47
C GLU A 175 6.60 4.44 11.98
N LEU A 176 7.46 5.26 11.38
CA LEU A 176 7.87 5.07 9.99
C LEU A 176 8.66 3.77 9.79
N LEU A 177 9.56 3.44 10.71
CA LEU A 177 10.34 2.20 10.67
C LEU A 177 9.45 0.97 10.86
N ALA A 178 8.56 1.00 11.86
CA ALA A 178 7.59 -0.08 12.09
C ALA A 178 6.72 -0.32 10.85
N GLN A 179 6.27 0.74 10.20
CA GLN A 179 5.47 0.61 8.99
C GLN A 179 6.26 0.15 7.77
N ALA A 180 7.52 0.59 7.60
CA ALA A 180 8.37 0.13 6.52
C ALA A 180 8.64 -1.38 6.65
N LEU A 181 9.02 -1.83 7.85
CA LEU A 181 9.20 -3.26 8.13
C LEU A 181 7.88 -4.02 8.00
N GLY A 182 6.76 -3.44 8.44
CA GLY A 182 5.42 -4.00 8.24
C GLY A 182 5.12 -4.28 6.78
N ASN A 183 5.36 -3.30 5.89
CA ASN A 183 5.20 -3.49 4.45
C ASN A 183 6.11 -4.59 3.87
N LEU A 184 7.34 -4.72 4.39
CA LEU A 184 8.25 -5.79 3.96
C LEU A 184 7.76 -7.17 4.43
N VAL A 185 7.30 -7.28 5.68
CA VAL A 185 6.75 -8.51 6.24
C VAL A 185 5.45 -8.91 5.55
N ASP A 186 4.55 -7.96 5.29
CA ASP A 186 3.28 -8.22 4.60
C ASP A 186 3.54 -8.72 3.17
N ASN A 187 4.54 -8.16 2.46
CA ASN A 187 4.99 -8.68 1.18
C ASN A 187 5.58 -10.10 1.31
N ALA A 188 6.43 -10.33 2.31
CA ALA A 188 6.99 -11.66 2.56
C ALA A 188 5.88 -12.69 2.83
N ILE A 189 4.86 -12.36 3.63
CA ILE A 189 3.69 -13.23 3.88
C ILE A 189 2.94 -13.50 2.58
N ASP A 190 2.75 -12.49 1.72
CA ASP A 190 2.04 -12.65 0.45
C ASP A 190 2.73 -13.63 -0.50
N PHE A 191 4.06 -13.62 -0.57
CA PHE A 191 4.85 -14.41 -1.52
C PHE A 191 5.47 -15.70 -0.96
N THR A 192 5.43 -15.92 0.35
CA THR A 192 5.87 -17.17 0.99
C THR A 192 4.78 -18.23 0.89
N PRO A 193 5.02 -19.44 0.37
CA PRO A 193 4.01 -20.51 0.34
C PRO A 193 3.60 -20.96 1.75
N SER A 194 2.50 -21.71 1.86
CA SER A 194 2.09 -22.27 3.16
C SER A 194 3.18 -23.18 3.73
N ALA A 195 3.36 -23.15 5.05
CA ALA A 195 4.46 -23.82 5.77
C ALA A 195 5.88 -23.29 5.47
N GLY A 196 6.01 -22.16 4.77
CA GLY A 196 7.29 -21.47 4.60
C GLY A 196 7.70 -20.66 5.83
N GLU A 197 8.83 -19.96 5.70
CA GLU A 197 9.46 -19.20 6.77
C GLU A 197 9.82 -17.77 6.34
N ILE A 198 9.69 -16.84 7.28
CA ILE A 198 10.19 -15.47 7.18
C ILE A 198 11.16 -15.25 8.34
N LEU A 199 12.36 -14.75 8.03
CA LEU A 199 13.41 -14.42 8.98
C LEU A 199 13.63 -12.91 9.02
N LEU A 200 13.49 -12.32 10.20
CA LEU A 200 13.94 -10.96 10.49
C LEU A 200 15.35 -11.00 11.07
N GLY A 201 16.22 -10.14 10.58
CA GLY A 201 17.59 -10.02 11.07
C GLY A 201 18.00 -8.57 11.20
N ALA A 202 18.98 -8.34 12.07
CA ALA A 202 19.62 -7.04 12.20
C ALA A 202 21.11 -7.24 12.48
N GLU A 203 21.95 -6.51 11.76
CA GLU A 203 23.40 -6.52 11.95
C GLU A 203 23.97 -5.11 11.86
N GLU A 204 25.07 -4.87 12.57
CA GLU A 204 25.84 -3.64 12.40
C GLU A 204 26.65 -3.74 11.10
N ARG A 205 26.55 -2.71 10.25
CA ARG A 205 27.21 -2.70 8.95
C ARG A 205 27.54 -1.28 8.51
N ASP A 206 28.78 -1.07 8.10
CA ASP A 206 29.27 0.21 7.53
C ASP A 206 28.95 1.44 8.40
N GLY A 207 29.04 1.29 9.73
CA GLY A 207 28.71 2.36 10.68
C GLY A 207 27.21 2.68 10.78
N GLY A 208 26.35 1.75 10.36
CA GLY A 208 24.90 1.80 10.50
C GLY A 208 24.32 0.44 10.88
N VAL A 209 23.02 0.27 10.69
CA VAL A 209 22.32 -1.00 10.93
C VAL A 209 21.69 -1.47 9.63
N LEU A 210 21.95 -2.72 9.27
CA LEU A 210 21.24 -3.43 8.22
C LEU A 210 20.11 -4.23 8.85
N LEU A 211 18.87 -3.89 8.49
CA LEU A 211 17.68 -4.67 8.81
C LEU A 211 17.35 -5.57 7.61
N THR A 212 17.06 -6.84 7.88
CA THR A 212 16.75 -7.82 6.84
C THR A 212 15.40 -8.46 7.07
N VAL A 213 14.65 -8.66 5.97
CA VAL A 213 13.42 -9.47 5.94
C VAL A 213 13.59 -10.48 4.80
N CYS A 214 13.83 -11.73 5.16
CA CYS A 214 14.09 -12.80 4.21
C CYS A 214 12.97 -13.83 4.23
N ASP A 215 12.44 -14.18 3.07
CA ASP A 215 11.40 -15.21 2.92
C ASP A 215 11.92 -16.46 2.20
N THR A 216 11.14 -17.53 2.24
CA THR A 216 11.34 -18.77 1.48
C THR A 216 10.33 -18.89 0.33
N GLY A 217 9.94 -17.77 -0.25
CA GLY A 217 8.94 -17.64 -1.30
C GLY A 217 9.43 -17.95 -2.71
N CYS A 218 8.67 -17.48 -3.71
CA CYS A 218 9.00 -17.68 -5.13
C CYS A 218 10.14 -16.80 -5.64
N GLY A 219 10.63 -15.87 -4.82
CA GLY A 219 11.56 -14.83 -5.25
C GLY A 219 10.90 -13.81 -6.20
N ILE A 220 11.75 -12.99 -6.80
CA ILE A 220 11.38 -11.86 -7.64
C ILE A 220 11.87 -12.15 -9.07
N PRO A 221 10.98 -12.14 -10.08
CA PRO A 221 11.41 -12.30 -11.47
C PRO A 221 12.39 -11.21 -11.91
N ASP A 222 13.36 -11.53 -12.75
CA ASP A 222 14.42 -10.59 -13.20
C ASP A 222 13.85 -9.32 -13.83
N TYR A 223 12.78 -9.44 -14.63
CA TYR A 223 12.11 -8.30 -15.26
C TYR A 223 11.47 -7.33 -14.25
N ALA A 224 11.26 -7.78 -13.01
CA ALA A 224 10.62 -7.02 -11.96
C ALA A 224 11.63 -6.31 -11.06
N LEU A 225 12.87 -6.80 -10.91
CA LEU A 225 13.86 -6.25 -9.98
C LEU A 225 14.11 -4.74 -10.14
N GLY A 226 14.17 -4.24 -11.38
CA GLY A 226 14.33 -2.80 -11.64
C GLY A 226 13.08 -1.95 -11.38
N ARG A 227 11.92 -2.59 -11.18
CA ARG A 227 10.60 -1.95 -11.20
C ARG A 227 9.79 -2.15 -9.92
N ILE A 228 10.19 -3.07 -9.04
CA ILE A 228 9.46 -3.39 -7.79
C ILE A 228 9.25 -2.19 -6.86
N PHE A 229 10.11 -1.17 -6.95
CA PHE A 229 9.95 0.08 -6.21
C PHE A 229 9.22 1.18 -7.00
N GLU A 230 8.83 0.93 -8.26
CA GLU A 230 7.90 1.78 -8.99
C GLU A 230 6.53 1.72 -8.32
N ARG A 231 5.81 2.85 -8.33
CA ARG A 231 4.49 2.94 -7.73
C ARG A 231 3.47 2.24 -8.60
N PHE A 232 2.50 1.61 -7.95
CA PHE A 232 1.46 0.82 -8.61
C PHE A 232 2.00 -0.38 -9.39
N TYR A 233 3.30 -0.67 -9.28
CA TYR A 233 3.88 -1.90 -9.77
C TYR A 233 3.64 -2.99 -8.73
N SER A 234 2.97 -4.07 -9.13
CA SER A 234 2.70 -5.21 -8.27
C SER A 234 2.71 -6.50 -9.08
N LEU A 235 3.38 -7.51 -8.53
CA LEU A 235 3.33 -8.87 -9.03
C LEU A 235 2.03 -9.55 -8.56
N PRO A 236 1.45 -10.44 -9.38
CA PRO A 236 0.30 -11.24 -8.94
C PRO A 236 0.73 -12.18 -7.81
N ARG A 237 -0.09 -12.27 -6.77
CA ARG A 237 0.02 -13.28 -5.70
C ARG A 237 -0.43 -14.65 -6.22
N GLU A 238 -0.25 -15.71 -5.43
CA GLU A 238 -0.71 -17.07 -5.78
C GLU A 238 -2.19 -17.15 -6.15
N ASN A 239 -3.03 -16.33 -5.52
CA ASN A 239 -4.46 -16.23 -5.81
C ASN A 239 -4.80 -15.35 -7.04
N GLY A 240 -3.78 -14.91 -7.79
CA GLY A 240 -3.90 -14.04 -8.96
C GLY A 240 -4.19 -12.57 -8.64
N GLN A 241 -4.41 -12.21 -7.37
CA GLN A 241 -4.69 -10.82 -7.00
C GLN A 241 -3.40 -10.01 -6.92
N LYS A 242 -3.48 -8.75 -7.34
CA LYS A 242 -2.40 -7.77 -7.19
C LYS A 242 -2.66 -6.89 -5.96
N SER A 243 -1.56 -6.47 -5.32
CA SER A 243 -1.58 -5.42 -4.29
C SER A 243 -1.63 -4.04 -4.95
N SER A 244 -1.74 -2.99 -4.15
CA SER A 244 -1.75 -1.60 -4.62
C SER A 244 -0.44 -1.15 -5.27
N GLY A 245 0.67 -1.85 -5.01
CA GLY A 245 2.00 -1.47 -5.51
C GLY A 245 2.58 -0.21 -4.85
N LEU A 246 2.09 0.19 -3.68
CA LEU A 246 2.58 1.39 -2.95
C LEU A 246 3.54 1.04 -1.80
N GLY A 247 3.49 -0.20 -1.30
CA GLY A 247 4.25 -0.61 -0.10
C GLY A 247 5.77 -0.46 -0.25
N LEU A 248 6.35 -1.02 -1.32
CA LEU A 248 7.82 -0.93 -1.53
C LEU A 248 8.27 0.49 -1.88
N ALA A 249 7.46 1.27 -2.59
CA ALA A 249 7.74 2.68 -2.84
C ALA A 249 7.79 3.48 -1.53
N PHE A 250 6.89 3.20 -0.58
CA PHE A 250 6.94 3.76 0.76
C PHE A 250 8.21 3.35 1.52
N VAL A 251 8.59 2.07 1.49
CA VAL A 251 9.81 1.59 2.17
C VAL A 251 11.04 2.34 1.67
N ARG A 252 11.16 2.54 0.35
CA ARG A 252 12.26 3.31 -0.24
C ARG A 252 12.30 4.76 0.24
N GLU A 253 11.12 5.38 0.39
CA GLU A 253 11.05 6.75 0.92
C GLU A 253 11.43 6.81 2.40
N VAL A 254 11.00 5.83 3.21
CA VAL A 254 11.43 5.72 4.62
C VAL A 254 12.94 5.53 4.72
N ALA A 255 13.52 4.64 3.91
CA ALA A 255 14.97 4.45 3.85
C ALA A 255 15.68 5.78 3.55
N ARG A 256 15.23 6.51 2.51
CA ARG A 256 15.78 7.83 2.14
C ARG A 256 15.74 8.82 3.30
N LEU A 257 14.62 8.94 4.02
CA LEU A 257 14.48 9.84 5.18
C LEU A 257 15.40 9.49 6.34
N HIS A 258 15.73 8.21 6.49
CA HIS A 258 16.70 7.71 7.46
C HIS A 258 18.13 7.73 6.92
N GLN A 259 18.38 8.43 5.80
CA GLN A 259 19.68 8.47 5.12
C GLN A 259 20.18 7.04 4.84
N GLY A 260 19.31 6.17 4.39
CA GLY A 260 19.58 4.76 4.16
C GLY A 260 19.27 4.34 2.72
N ASP A 261 19.31 3.04 2.47
CA ASP A 261 18.95 2.43 1.19
C ASP A 261 18.14 1.14 1.41
N ILE A 262 17.37 0.73 0.39
CA ILE A 262 16.63 -0.52 0.38
C ILE A 262 16.94 -1.30 -0.90
N GLN A 263 17.32 -2.56 -0.73
CA GLN A 263 17.54 -3.49 -1.84
C GLN A 263 16.69 -4.73 -1.64
N LEU A 264 16.21 -5.31 -2.75
CA LEU A 264 15.56 -6.62 -2.74
C LEU A 264 16.36 -7.53 -3.66
N VAL A 265 16.79 -8.66 -3.12
CA VAL A 265 17.63 -9.65 -3.82
C VAL A 265 17.00 -11.03 -3.70
N ASN A 266 17.15 -11.85 -4.75
CA ASN A 266 16.79 -13.26 -4.66
C ASN A 266 17.84 -14.04 -3.87
N ARG A 267 17.38 -15.02 -3.11
CA ARG A 267 18.25 -15.92 -2.36
C ARG A 267 18.65 -17.12 -3.23
N PRO A 268 19.91 -17.60 -3.14
CA PRO A 268 20.36 -18.79 -3.86
C PRO A 268 19.50 -20.04 -3.59
N GLU A 269 19.05 -20.18 -2.35
CA GLU A 269 18.20 -21.28 -1.86
C GLU A 269 16.69 -21.10 -2.16
N GLY A 270 16.30 -20.00 -2.81
CA GLY A 270 14.91 -19.64 -3.07
C GLY A 270 14.34 -18.61 -2.09
N GLY A 271 13.37 -17.83 -2.56
CA GLY A 271 12.81 -16.67 -1.86
C GLY A 271 13.54 -15.36 -2.16
N ALA A 272 13.15 -14.31 -1.45
CA ALA A 272 13.77 -12.99 -1.53
C ALA A 272 14.25 -12.50 -0.17
N CYS A 273 15.20 -11.57 -0.18
CA CYS A 273 15.62 -10.81 0.99
C CYS A 273 15.50 -9.32 0.68
N ALA A 274 14.75 -8.62 1.53
CA ALA A 274 14.80 -7.17 1.61
C ALA A 274 15.92 -6.75 2.58
N LEU A 275 16.79 -5.86 2.11
CA LEU A 275 17.98 -5.37 2.80
C LEU A 275 17.81 -3.85 3.01
N LEU A 276 17.35 -3.45 4.20
CA LEU A 276 17.14 -2.06 4.59
C LEU A 276 18.32 -1.55 5.40
N THR A 277 19.20 -0.77 4.77
CA THR A 277 20.34 -0.15 5.45
C THR A 277 19.92 1.19 6.02
N LEU A 278 20.23 1.44 7.29
CA LEU A 278 20.05 2.72 7.97
C LEU A 278 21.43 3.22 8.43
N HIS A 279 21.90 4.35 7.91
CA HIS A 279 23.20 4.89 8.30
C HIS A 279 23.10 5.63 9.65
N ALA A 280 24.16 5.57 10.47
CA ALA A 280 24.24 6.42 11.64
C ALA A 280 24.22 7.89 11.22
N HIS A 281 23.51 8.71 11.99
CA HIS A 281 23.53 10.15 11.76
C HIS A 281 24.93 10.67 12.12
N PHE A 282 25.68 11.14 11.13
CA PHE A 282 26.89 11.91 11.38
C PHE A 282 26.49 13.22 12.08
N THR A 283 26.82 13.35 13.36
CA THR A 283 26.79 14.63 14.09
C THR A 283 27.96 15.50 13.72
#